data_AF-A0A1I4WQP9-F1
#
_entry.id   AF-A0A1I4WQP9-F1
#
_cell.length_a   1.000
_cell.length_b   1.000
_cell.length_c   1.000
_cell.angle_alpha   90.00
_cell.angle_beta   90.00
_cell.angle_gamma   90.00
#
_symmetry.space_group_name_H-M   'P 1'
#
loop_
_entity.id
_entity.type
_entity.pdbx_description
1 polymer ?
#
loop_
_entity_poly.entity_id
_entity_poly.type
_entity_poly.pdbx_seq_one_letter_code
_entity_poly.pdbx_strand_id
1 'polypeptide(L)' 'MRIKIFSSMSANKTEKEVNDFLATTTYEIIDIKWACDGTYAVMVIFKM' A
#
# COMPACT_ATOMS: atom_id res chain seq x y z
N MET A 1 10.06 2.26 -12.31
CA MET A 1 9.29 1.70 -11.19
C MET A 1 9.14 2.76 -10.11
N ARG A 2 8.04 2.74 -9.38
CA ARG A 2 7.77 3.61 -8.24
C ARG A 2 7.29 2.78 -7.05
N ILE A 3 7.47 3.32 -5.86
CA ILE A 3 7.12 2.70 -4.59
C ILE A 3 6.25 3.68 -3.81
N LYS A 4 5.16 3.19 -3.22
CA LYS A 4 4.34 3.94 -2.27
C LYS A 4 4.20 3.14 -0.98
N ILE A 5 4.41 3.82 0.14
CA ILE A 5 4.35 3.21 1.48
C ILE A 5 3.14 3.78 2.21
N PHE A 6 2.34 2.89 2.79
CA PHE A 6 1.22 3.20 3.69
C PHE A 6 1.58 2.68 5.06
N SER A 7 1.36 3.45 6.11
CA SER A 7 1.63 2.98 7.46
C SER A 7 0.71 3.63 8.48
N SER A 8 0.13 2.83 9.38
CA SER A 8 -0.73 3.32 10.44
C SER A 8 -0.78 2.36 11.64
N MET A 9 -1.16 2.87 12.80
CA MET A 9 -1.42 2.05 14.00
C MET A 9 -2.69 1.19 13.88
N SER A 10 -3.57 1.52 12.93
CA SER A 10 -4.80 0.79 12.62
C SER A 10 -4.64 0.01 11.32
N ALA A 11 -4.89 -1.31 11.40
CA ALA A 11 -4.92 -2.20 10.24
C ALA A 11 -5.98 -1.75 9.23
N ASN A 12 -7.22 -1.53 9.68
CA ASN A 12 -8.34 -1.15 8.84
C ASN A 12 -8.08 0.17 8.07
N LYS A 13 -7.45 1.14 8.74
CA LYS A 13 -7.08 2.41 8.08
C LYS A 13 -6.06 2.16 6.97
N THR A 14 -5.03 1.37 7.26
CA THR A 14 -3.97 1.05 6.29
C THR A 14 -4.54 0.30 5.09
N GLU A 15 -5.40 -0.69 5.33
CA GLU A 15 -6.07 -1.46 4.27
C GLU A 15 -6.98 -0.57 3.41
N LYS A 16 -7.73 0.34 4.03
CA LYS A 16 -8.55 1.32 3.30
C LYS A 16 -7.69 2.20 2.39
N GLU A 17 -6.58 2.75 2.90
CA GLU A 17 -5.72 3.64 2.11
C GLU A 17 -5.05 2.91 0.94
N VAL A 18 -4.67 1.65 1.12
CA VAL A 18 -4.16 0.79 0.04
C VAL A 18 -5.24 0.55 -1.00
N ASN A 19 -6.46 0.17 -0.58
CA ASN A 19 -7.57 -0.08 -1.50
C ASN A 19 -7.97 1.18 -2.29
N ASP A 20 -8.03 2.34 -1.62
CA ASP A 20 -8.29 3.62 -2.27
C ASP A 20 -7.21 3.95 -3.32
N PHE A 21 -5.95 3.64 -3.02
CA PHE A 21 -4.85 3.82 -3.98
C PHE A 21 -4.97 2.89 -5.19
N LEU A 22 -5.26 1.61 -4.97
CA LEU A 22 -5.43 0.62 -6.04
C LEU A 22 -6.64 0.92 -6.93
N ALA A 23 -7.72 1.44 -6.36
CA ALA A 23 -8.94 1.78 -7.11
C ALA A 23 -8.81 3.07 -7.96
N THR A 24 -7.98 4.02 -7.52
CA THR A 24 -7.80 5.31 -8.20
C THR A 24 -6.68 5.30 -9.24
N THR A 25 -5.90 4.24 -9.29
CA THR A 25 -4.66 4.15 -10.06
C THR A 25 -4.85 3.23 -11.28
N THR A 26 -4.42 3.68 -12.46
CA THR A 26 -4.30 2.83 -13.67
C THR A 26 -2.91 2.22 -13.86
N TYR A 27 -2.04 2.37 -12.86
CA TYR A 27 -0.69 1.84 -12.88
C TYR A 27 -0.68 0.31 -12.81
N GLU A 28 0.29 -0.28 -13.49
CA GLU A 28 0.58 -1.70 -13.38
C GLU A 28 1.19 -1.98 -12.00
N ILE A 29 0.46 -2.72 -11.16
CA ILE A 29 0.95 -3.15 -9.85
C ILE A 29 1.91 -4.32 -10.06
N ILE A 30 3.15 -4.14 -9.61
CA ILE A 30 4.20 -5.15 -9.71
C ILE A 30 4.17 -6.07 -8.49
N ASP A 31 4.09 -5.48 -7.28
CA ASP A 31 4.15 -6.24 -6.02
C ASP A 31 3.57 -5.42 -4.86
N ILE A 32 3.08 -6.12 -3.83
CA ILE A 32 2.58 -5.53 -2.59
C ILE A 32 3.17 -6.34 -1.41
N LYS A 33 3.84 -5.65 -0.49
CA LYS A 33 4.44 -6.25 0.71
C LYS A 33 3.82 -5.67 1.96
N TRP A 34 3.46 -6.55 2.89
CA TRP A 34 2.88 -6.19 4.19
C TRP A 34 3.90 -6.44 5.29
N ALA A 35 3.94 -5.54 6.26
CA ALA A 35 4.75 -5.67 7.47
C ALA A 35 3.92 -5.23 8.67
N CYS A 36 4.09 -5.92 9.80
CA CYS A 36 3.50 -5.55 11.07
C CYS A 36 4.57 -5.68 12.15
N ASP A 37 5.11 -4.54 12.57
CA ASP A 37 6.10 -4.44 13.66
C ASP A 37 5.76 -3.23 14.54
N GLY A 38 4.72 -3.38 15.36
CA GLY A 38 4.12 -2.29 16.16
C GLY A 38 3.30 -1.26 15.35
N THR A 39 3.47 -1.24 14.03
CA THR A 39 2.66 -0.49 13.06
C THR A 39 2.33 -1.38 11.87
N TYR A 40 1.14 -1.19 11.29
CA TYR A 40 0.75 -1.84 10.05
C TYR A 40 1.31 -1.03 8.89
N ALA A 41 2.20 -1.62 8.11
CA ALA A 41 2.84 -0.98 6.98
C ALA A 41 2.67 -1.80 5.69
N VAL A 42 2.50 -1.11 4.58
CA VAL A 42 2.33 -1.71 3.25
C VAL A 42 3.17 -0.96 2.25
N MET A 43 3.96 -1.69 1.48
CA MET A 43 4.74 -1.19 0.37
C MET A 43 4.13 -1.68 -0.93
N VAL A 44 3.68 -0.75 -1.77
CA VAL A 44 3.14 -1.02 -3.12
C VAL A 44 4.18 -0.61 -4.16
N ILE A 45 4.62 -1.55 -4.98
CA ILE A 45 5.55 -1.34 -6.09
C ILE A 45 4.75 -1.35 -7.38
N PHE A 46 4.89 -0.32 -8.20
CA PHE A 46 4.10 -0.15 -9.41
C PHE A 46 4.89 0.53 -10.55
N LYS A 47 4.37 0.40 -11.77
CA LYS A 47 4.89 1.02 -12.99
C LYS A 47 3.81 1.90 -13.60
N MET A 48 4.18 3.14 -13.94
CA MET A 48 3.31 4.09 -14.64
C MET A 48 3.50 3.97 -16.15
#